data_AF-A0AAD3DWB1-F1
#
_entry.id   AF-A0AAD3DWB1-F1
#
_cell.length_a   1.000
_cell.length_b   1.000
_cell.length_c   1.000
_cell.angle_alpha   90.00
_cell.angle_beta   90.00
_cell.angle_gamma   90.00
#
_symmetry.space_group_name_H-M   'P 1'
#
loop_
_entity.id
_entity.type
_entity.pdbx_description
1 polymer ?
#
loop_
_entity_poly.entity_id
_entity_poly.type
_entity_poly.pdbx_seq_one_letter_code
_entity_poly.pdbx_strand_id
1 'polypeptide(L)'
;MAALLCLVALVCLCPSISAYIVGGAVMPHGALTLDPRNFNGSDNATESANSLHYSALATGRFVQSLEADIILLLTPHGLALPEPFVLYNNPSAAGNVDLNSWLPCTFAPCTYNASVQLDTHLTKRLAAALVASGNNVTTLSGFGPPGEGSLPMPLAWGEVIPLYFIQRAYNDPDREAQPGMQRTQKPLHSQQEGPQQQPQRRRRLGRRLAAQAQSQPGSSSNSGIRLSEVQHPATTASDSTALPNFLLLSMPSRRYQHSVSMVPELLALGKALFAYLDSLDARIAVLVSGDLAHTWDSAGPYGFSEQAAQFDAAVLQWARDLDRDALLKAAAKSVGEAKSCGFPGMVVLQGILDQVKPDNMHSVLLEYGHPSYYGMMCAVFDFQGDA
;
A
#
# COMPACT_ATOMS: atom_id res chain seq x y z
N MET A 1 33.12 -48.46 35.48
CA MET A 1 32.40 -47.17 35.62
C MET A 1 32.51 -46.46 34.28
N ALA A 2 31.43 -46.48 33.48
CA ALA A 2 31.39 -45.83 32.18
C ALA A 2 30.94 -44.38 32.36
N ALA A 3 31.76 -43.43 31.94
CA ALA A 3 31.43 -42.01 31.94
C ALA A 3 30.59 -41.70 30.70
N LEU A 4 29.32 -41.36 30.90
CA LEU A 4 28.41 -40.91 29.87
C LEU A 4 28.59 -39.38 29.72
N LEU A 5 29.31 -38.96 28.68
CA LEU A 5 29.38 -37.56 28.26
C LEU A 5 28.08 -37.19 27.55
N CYS A 6 27.19 -36.48 28.23
CA CYS A 6 26.07 -35.78 27.60
C CYS A 6 26.61 -34.56 26.85
N LEU A 7 26.79 -34.67 25.54
CA LEU A 7 26.89 -33.51 24.66
C LEU A 7 25.49 -32.87 24.59
N VAL A 8 25.29 -31.78 25.32
CA VAL A 8 24.15 -30.89 25.08
C VAL A 8 24.49 -30.06 23.85
N ALA A 9 23.96 -30.47 22.70
CA ALA A 9 23.97 -29.64 21.51
C ALA A 9 23.09 -28.42 21.77
N LEU A 10 23.71 -27.27 22.01
CA LEU A 10 23.02 -25.98 22.03
C LEU A 10 22.58 -25.70 20.60
N VAL A 11 21.35 -26.08 20.25
CA VAL A 11 20.73 -25.66 18.99
C VAL A 11 20.44 -24.17 19.15
N CYS A 12 21.36 -23.33 18.66
CA CYS A 12 21.04 -21.94 18.36
C CYS A 12 19.96 -21.95 17.28
N LEU A 13 18.70 -21.88 17.71
CA LEU A 13 17.60 -21.45 16.86
C LEU A 13 17.87 -19.98 16.54
N CYS A 14 18.68 -19.72 15.50
CA CYS A 14 18.59 -18.43 14.82
C CYS A 14 17.14 -18.30 14.35
N PRO A 15 16.41 -17.22 14.71
CA PRO A 15 15.16 -16.95 14.03
C PRO A 15 15.51 -16.82 12.55
N SER A 16 14.99 -17.73 11.73
CA SER A 16 15.11 -17.64 10.29
C SER A 16 14.22 -16.49 9.85
N ILE A 17 14.68 -15.25 9.98
CA ILE A 17 14.00 -14.10 9.41
C ILE A 17 14.29 -14.13 7.91
N SER A 18 13.49 -14.91 7.20
CA SER A 18 13.43 -14.91 5.75
C SER A 18 12.26 -14.00 5.38
N ALA A 19 12.49 -12.70 5.28
CA ALA A 19 11.48 -11.80 4.72
C ALA A 19 12.12 -10.85 3.72
N TYR A 20 11.94 -11.26 2.48
CA TYR A 20 12.22 -10.62 1.23
C TYR A 20 10.83 -10.24 0.66
N ILE A 21 10.66 -9.06 0.05
CA ILE A 21 9.37 -8.36 -0.15
C ILE A 21 8.38 -8.49 1.04
N VAL A 22 8.37 -7.49 1.91
CA VAL A 22 7.62 -7.50 3.18
C VAL A 22 6.18 -6.97 3.09
N GLY A 23 5.86 -6.21 2.04
CA GLY A 23 4.55 -5.61 1.88
C GLY A 23 4.52 -4.63 0.71
N GLY A 24 3.37 -4.00 0.51
CA GLY A 24 3.22 -2.94 -0.45
C GLY A 24 2.03 -2.03 -0.21
N ALA A 25 1.95 -0.96 -0.99
CA ALA A 25 0.86 0.00 -0.93
C ALA A 25 0.53 0.56 -2.32
N VAL A 26 -0.72 0.93 -2.52
CA VAL A 26 -1.17 1.78 -3.63
C VAL A 26 -1.52 3.15 -3.05
N MET A 27 -0.92 4.20 -3.60
CA MET A 27 -1.09 5.57 -3.15
C MET A 27 -1.39 6.47 -4.36
N PRO A 28 -2.33 7.43 -4.25
CA PRO A 28 -2.65 8.32 -5.34
C PRO A 28 -1.54 9.36 -5.55
N HIS A 29 -1.57 10.01 -6.71
CA HIS A 29 -0.72 11.17 -7.02
C HIS A 29 -1.55 12.38 -7.46
N GLY A 30 -2.78 12.47 -7.00
CA GLY A 30 -3.60 13.67 -7.12
C GLY A 30 -3.13 14.76 -6.16
N ALA A 31 -2.87 15.96 -6.69
CA ALA A 31 -2.44 17.12 -5.89
C ALA A 31 -3.41 17.49 -4.76
N LEU A 32 -4.70 17.12 -4.89
CA LEU A 32 -5.73 17.28 -3.87
C LEU A 32 -5.37 16.62 -2.54
N THR A 33 -4.60 15.53 -2.58
CA THR A 33 -4.18 14.82 -1.37
C THR A 33 -3.13 15.57 -0.59
N LEU A 34 -2.33 16.46 -1.19
CA LEU A 34 -1.25 17.16 -0.48
C LEU A 34 -1.79 18.14 0.56
N ASP A 35 -2.78 18.95 0.18
CA ASP A 35 -3.45 19.89 1.08
C ASP A 35 -4.89 20.18 0.63
N PRO A 36 -5.88 19.44 1.15
CA PRO A 36 -7.29 19.58 0.76
C PRO A 36 -7.90 20.94 1.14
N ARG A 37 -7.26 21.76 1.98
CA ARG A 37 -7.73 23.12 2.31
C ARG A 37 -7.69 24.05 1.10
N ASN A 38 -6.83 23.75 0.13
CA ASN A 38 -6.73 24.49 -1.13
C ASN A 38 -7.77 24.04 -2.18
N PHE A 39 -8.59 23.04 -1.87
CA PHE A 39 -9.64 22.57 -2.76
C PHE A 39 -10.96 23.31 -2.51
N ASN A 40 -11.53 23.86 -3.57
CA ASN A 40 -12.84 24.52 -3.54
C ASN A 40 -13.88 23.63 -4.22
N GLY A 41 -14.33 22.59 -3.52
CA GLY A 41 -15.38 21.66 -3.96
C GLY A 41 -16.68 21.81 -3.17
N SER A 42 -17.67 20.97 -3.48
CA SER A 42 -18.85 20.79 -2.62
C SER A 42 -18.45 20.20 -1.26
N ASP A 43 -19.32 20.29 -0.25
CA ASP A 43 -19.04 19.74 1.09
C ASP A 43 -18.62 18.26 1.04
N ASN A 44 -19.33 17.43 0.28
CA ASN A 44 -19.00 16.01 0.11
C ASN A 44 -17.65 15.80 -0.60
N ALA A 45 -17.34 16.62 -1.61
CA ALA A 45 -16.08 16.51 -2.33
C ALA A 45 -14.89 16.93 -1.44
N THR A 46 -15.08 17.97 -0.64
CA THR A 46 -14.09 18.42 0.35
C THR A 46 -13.89 17.38 1.45
N GLU A 47 -14.96 16.75 1.96
CA GLU A 47 -14.86 15.66 2.93
C GLU A 47 -14.09 14.46 2.34
N SER A 48 -14.40 14.08 1.10
CA SER A 48 -13.68 13.02 0.38
C SER A 48 -12.20 13.35 0.20
N ALA A 49 -11.85 14.59 -0.19
CA ALA A 49 -10.46 15.04 -0.30
C ALA A 49 -9.72 14.99 1.04
N ASN A 50 -10.38 15.38 2.14
CA ASN A 50 -9.81 15.27 3.49
C ASN A 50 -9.56 13.81 3.89
N SER A 51 -10.51 12.91 3.65
CA SER A 51 -10.34 11.49 4.01
C SER A 51 -9.20 10.85 3.23
N LEU A 52 -9.06 11.18 1.94
CA LEU A 52 -7.95 10.74 1.10
C LEU A 52 -6.60 11.29 1.60
N HIS A 53 -6.52 12.57 2.02
CA HIS A 53 -5.32 13.15 2.61
C HIS A 53 -4.86 12.38 3.86
N TYR A 54 -5.77 12.15 4.81
CA TYR A 54 -5.44 11.42 6.04
C TYR A 54 -5.10 9.96 5.78
N SER A 55 -5.72 9.34 4.77
CA SER A 55 -5.40 7.97 4.38
C SER A 55 -4.05 7.86 3.67
N ALA A 56 -3.63 8.88 2.92
CA ALA A 56 -2.29 8.95 2.36
C ALA A 56 -1.22 9.09 3.47
N LEU A 57 -1.49 9.89 4.51
CA LEU A 57 -0.65 9.94 5.72
C LEU A 57 -0.56 8.57 6.41
N ALA A 58 -1.70 7.89 6.59
CA ALA A 58 -1.75 6.55 7.20
C ALA A 58 -1.01 5.51 6.34
N THR A 59 -1.12 5.58 5.01
CA THR A 59 -0.40 4.71 4.09
C THR A 59 1.12 4.92 4.21
N GLY A 60 1.58 6.17 4.36
CA GLY A 60 2.99 6.46 4.62
C GLY A 60 3.49 5.81 5.92
N ARG A 61 2.69 5.86 7.00
CA ARG A 61 3.00 5.18 8.27
C ARG A 61 3.02 3.67 8.15
N PHE A 62 2.09 3.09 7.39
CA PHE A 62 2.11 1.65 7.10
C PHE A 62 3.40 1.25 6.38
N VAL A 63 3.80 1.99 5.34
CA VAL A 63 5.05 1.70 4.62
C VAL A 63 6.28 1.88 5.52
N GLN A 64 6.23 2.83 6.47
CA GLN A 64 7.26 2.97 7.49
C GLN A 64 7.30 1.77 8.45
N SER A 65 6.15 1.28 8.91
CA SER A 65 6.08 0.13 9.83
C SER A 65 6.51 -1.19 9.20
N LEU A 66 6.60 -1.26 7.86
CA LEU A 66 7.23 -2.39 7.17
C LEU A 66 8.74 -2.46 7.41
N GLU A 67 9.38 -1.42 7.97
CA GLU A 67 10.83 -1.38 8.26
C GLU A 67 11.66 -1.86 7.06
N ALA A 68 11.38 -1.34 5.87
CA ALA A 68 12.03 -1.77 4.63
C ALA A 68 13.42 -1.12 4.50
N ASP A 69 14.42 -1.88 4.03
CA ASP A 69 15.74 -1.36 3.66
C ASP A 69 15.69 -0.68 2.27
N ILE A 70 14.80 -1.16 1.41
CA ILE A 70 14.61 -0.69 0.04
C ILE A 70 13.12 -0.51 -0.27
N ILE A 71 12.76 0.59 -0.94
CA ILE A 71 11.41 0.78 -1.49
C ILE A 71 11.47 0.76 -3.02
N LEU A 72 10.75 -0.16 -3.65
CA LEU A 72 10.47 -0.15 -5.08
C LEU A 72 9.26 0.74 -5.36
N LEU A 73 9.47 1.90 -5.98
CA LEU A 73 8.39 2.77 -6.44
C LEU A 73 8.10 2.53 -7.92
N LEU A 74 6.87 2.12 -8.21
CA LEU A 74 6.31 2.02 -9.55
C LEU A 74 5.54 3.30 -9.87
N THR A 75 5.88 3.95 -10.99
CA THR A 75 5.23 5.21 -11.39
C THR A 75 4.78 5.20 -12.86
N PRO A 76 3.55 5.66 -13.15
CA PRO A 76 3.10 5.83 -14.52
C PRO A 76 3.53 7.18 -15.13
N HIS A 77 3.93 8.18 -14.32
CA HIS A 77 4.21 9.55 -14.77
C HIS A 77 5.68 9.96 -14.66
N GLY A 78 6.59 8.99 -14.55
CA GLY A 78 8.02 9.25 -14.60
C GLY A 78 8.56 9.44 -16.00
N LEU A 79 9.89 9.48 -16.11
CA LEU A 79 10.63 9.40 -17.36
C LEU A 79 10.22 8.11 -18.08
N ALA A 80 9.71 8.26 -19.29
CA ALA A 80 9.16 7.15 -20.06
C ALA A 80 9.81 7.10 -21.44
N LEU A 81 10.16 5.89 -21.86
CA LEU A 81 10.46 5.59 -23.25
C LEU A 81 9.21 5.00 -23.92
N PRO A 82 9.14 5.00 -25.28
CA PRO A 82 8.00 4.44 -25.99
C PRO A 82 7.72 2.99 -25.60
N GLU A 83 8.78 2.19 -25.53
CA GLU A 83 8.67 0.74 -25.37
C GLU A 83 9.18 0.22 -24.01
N PRO A 84 10.46 0.35 -23.62
CA PRO A 84 10.93 -0.34 -22.42
C PRO A 84 10.45 0.34 -21.13
N PHE A 85 10.27 -0.47 -20.08
CA PHE A 85 10.22 0.03 -18.71
C PHE A 85 11.57 0.67 -18.35
N VAL A 86 11.56 1.73 -17.56
CA VAL A 86 12.77 2.50 -17.25
C VAL A 86 13.10 2.42 -15.76
N LEU A 87 14.30 1.94 -15.44
CA LEU A 87 14.89 2.04 -14.10
C LEU A 87 15.80 3.26 -14.01
N TYR A 88 15.61 4.10 -12.99
CA TYR A 88 16.45 5.30 -12.82
C TYR A 88 17.79 4.90 -12.20
N ASN A 89 18.88 5.33 -12.83
CA ASN A 89 20.24 4.92 -12.48
C ASN A 89 21.15 6.14 -12.26
N ASN A 90 20.66 7.12 -11.50
CA ASN A 90 21.48 8.14 -10.83
C ASN A 90 21.51 7.83 -9.33
N PRO A 91 22.51 8.27 -8.54
CA PRO A 91 22.56 8.03 -7.09
C PRO A 91 21.43 8.68 -6.29
N SER A 92 20.75 9.68 -6.86
CA SER A 92 19.63 10.35 -6.23
C SER A 92 18.60 10.79 -7.26
N ALA A 93 17.39 11.07 -6.77
CA ALA A 93 16.33 11.72 -7.53
C ALA A 93 15.67 12.81 -6.70
N ALA A 94 15.24 13.89 -7.34
CA ALA A 94 14.62 15.02 -6.68
C ALA A 94 13.65 15.75 -7.61
N GLY A 95 12.62 16.35 -7.03
CA GLY A 95 11.64 17.14 -7.76
C GLY A 95 10.69 17.88 -6.83
N ASN A 96 9.76 18.61 -7.43
CA ASN A 96 8.76 19.34 -6.69
C ASN A 96 7.43 19.41 -7.44
N VAL A 97 6.37 19.69 -6.69
CA VAL A 97 5.02 19.94 -7.15
C VAL A 97 4.61 21.31 -6.65
N ASP A 98 4.34 22.24 -7.57
CA ASP A 98 3.67 23.51 -7.26
C ASP A 98 2.16 23.32 -7.39
N LEU A 99 1.46 23.41 -6.26
CA LEU A 99 0.01 23.27 -6.19
C LEU A 99 -0.71 24.21 -7.16
N ASN A 100 -0.19 25.42 -7.40
CA ASN A 100 -0.82 26.39 -8.32
C ASN A 100 -0.95 25.88 -9.76
N SER A 101 -0.26 24.80 -10.12
CA SER A 101 -0.42 24.15 -11.43
C SER A 101 -1.75 23.41 -11.56
N TRP A 102 -2.44 23.09 -10.46
CA TRP A 102 -3.70 22.33 -10.45
C TRP A 102 -4.79 22.96 -9.56
N LEU A 103 -4.40 23.56 -8.44
CA LEU A 103 -5.29 24.11 -7.41
C LEU A 103 -4.79 25.48 -6.96
N PRO A 104 -5.67 26.47 -6.72
CA PRO A 104 -5.24 27.75 -6.18
C PRO A 104 -4.63 27.54 -4.78
N CYS A 105 -3.35 27.88 -4.62
CA CYS A 105 -2.71 27.78 -3.30
C CYS A 105 -3.03 29.02 -2.46
N THR A 106 -4.03 28.88 -1.58
CA THR A 106 -4.41 29.90 -0.60
C THR A 106 -3.72 29.64 0.75
N PHE A 107 -3.44 28.38 1.07
CA PHE A 107 -2.80 27.93 2.29
C PHE A 107 -1.42 27.34 1.98
N ALA A 108 -0.39 27.93 2.58
CA ALA A 108 0.98 27.45 2.47
C ALA A 108 1.20 26.11 3.22
N PRO A 109 2.15 25.27 2.77
CA PRO A 109 3.06 25.48 1.64
C PRO A 109 2.40 25.24 0.27
N CYS A 110 2.84 25.98 -0.75
CA CYS A 110 2.38 25.81 -2.13
C CYS A 110 3.26 24.87 -2.95
N THR A 111 4.49 24.65 -2.51
CA THR A 111 5.45 23.77 -3.18
C THR A 111 5.80 22.61 -2.26
N TYR A 112 5.67 21.41 -2.78
CA TYR A 112 5.95 20.16 -2.09
C TYR A 112 7.15 19.51 -2.77
N ASN A 113 8.19 19.24 -2.00
CA ASN A 113 9.45 18.71 -2.50
C ASN A 113 9.58 17.24 -2.11
N ALA A 114 10.20 16.46 -3.00
CA ALA A 114 10.66 15.13 -2.67
C ALA A 114 12.10 14.94 -3.13
N SER A 115 12.89 14.24 -2.33
CA SER A 115 14.26 13.87 -2.69
C SER A 115 14.65 12.55 -2.03
N VAL A 116 15.17 11.61 -2.82
CA VAL A 116 15.49 10.25 -2.38
C VAL A 116 16.86 9.82 -2.88
N GLN A 117 17.50 8.91 -2.14
CA GLN A 117 18.68 8.19 -2.60
C GLN A 117 18.26 6.94 -3.38
N LEU A 118 18.93 6.65 -4.48
CA LEU A 118 18.68 5.47 -5.29
C LEU A 118 19.84 4.49 -5.17
N ASP A 119 19.53 3.19 -5.08
CA ASP A 119 20.56 2.16 -5.08
C ASP A 119 20.97 1.82 -6.53
N THR A 120 22.05 2.44 -7.01
CA THR A 120 22.52 2.27 -8.39
C THR A 120 23.13 0.88 -8.64
N HIS A 121 23.74 0.26 -7.62
CA HIS A 121 24.29 -1.08 -7.73
C HIS A 121 23.17 -2.11 -7.89
N LEU A 122 22.17 -2.03 -7.03
CA LEU A 122 20.99 -2.89 -7.09
C LEU A 122 20.19 -2.62 -8.36
N THR A 123 20.02 -1.36 -8.76
CA THR A 123 19.36 -1.00 -10.03
C THR A 123 19.99 -1.72 -11.23
N LYS A 124 21.32 -1.68 -11.36
CA LYS A 124 22.05 -2.35 -12.45
C LYS A 124 21.86 -3.86 -12.43
N ARG A 125 21.95 -4.50 -11.25
CA ARG A 125 21.77 -5.95 -11.13
C ARG A 125 20.32 -6.38 -11.38
N LEU A 126 19.35 -5.62 -10.88
CA LEU A 126 17.92 -5.85 -11.13
C LEU A 126 17.63 -5.74 -12.63
N ALA A 127 18.08 -4.68 -13.30
CA ALA A 127 17.89 -4.52 -14.74
C ALA A 127 18.45 -5.72 -15.53
N ALA A 128 19.65 -6.17 -15.20
CA ALA A 128 20.26 -7.35 -15.83
C ALA A 128 19.42 -8.63 -15.59
N ALA A 129 18.91 -8.84 -14.38
CA ALA A 129 18.06 -9.99 -14.06
C ALA A 129 16.69 -9.93 -14.77
N LEU A 130 16.09 -8.76 -14.87
CA LEU A 130 14.83 -8.55 -15.60
C LEU A 130 14.99 -8.80 -17.10
N VAL A 131 16.08 -8.30 -17.70
CA VAL A 131 16.41 -8.58 -19.11
C VAL A 131 16.68 -10.07 -19.34
N ALA A 132 17.43 -10.72 -18.45
CA ALA A 132 17.72 -12.15 -18.54
C ALA A 132 16.46 -13.04 -18.43
N SER A 133 15.41 -12.55 -17.76
CA SER A 133 14.10 -13.21 -17.67
C SER A 133 13.12 -12.80 -18.80
N GLY A 134 13.58 -12.04 -19.80
CA GLY A 134 12.80 -11.68 -20.99
C GLY A 134 11.96 -10.41 -20.85
N ASN A 135 12.13 -9.64 -19.78
CA ASN A 135 11.41 -8.38 -19.60
C ASN A 135 12.09 -7.24 -20.39
N ASN A 136 11.28 -6.40 -21.04
CA ASN A 136 11.76 -5.26 -21.81
C ASN A 136 12.04 -4.06 -20.89
N VAL A 137 13.12 -4.13 -20.13
CA VAL A 137 13.53 -3.11 -19.15
C VAL A 137 14.88 -2.53 -19.57
N THR A 138 15.07 -1.23 -19.35
CA THR A 138 16.35 -0.55 -19.51
C THR A 138 16.64 0.37 -18.34
N THR A 139 17.91 0.73 -18.15
CA THR A 139 18.32 1.75 -17.19
C THR A 139 18.50 3.09 -17.88
N LEU A 140 18.07 4.17 -17.23
CA LEU A 140 18.32 5.54 -17.67
C LEU A 140 19.15 6.29 -16.64
N SER A 141 20.24 6.89 -17.09
CA SER A 141 21.04 7.84 -16.31
C SER A 141 21.06 9.18 -17.03
N GLY A 142 21.06 10.28 -16.28
CA GLY A 142 21.25 11.62 -16.85
C GLY A 142 22.44 12.33 -16.24
N PHE A 143 23.02 13.22 -17.05
CA PHE A 143 24.08 14.15 -16.66
C PHE A 143 25.27 13.52 -15.90
N GLY A 144 26.01 12.62 -16.55
CA GLY A 144 27.25 12.03 -16.02
C GLY A 144 27.39 10.54 -16.31
N PRO A 145 28.49 9.88 -15.89
CA PRO A 145 28.67 8.45 -16.11
C PRO A 145 27.51 7.65 -15.49
N PRO A 146 27.00 6.59 -16.16
CA PRO A 146 25.84 5.85 -15.68
C PRO A 146 25.98 5.29 -14.26
N GLY A 147 25.12 5.74 -13.34
CA GLY A 147 25.14 5.35 -11.93
C GLY A 147 26.13 6.11 -11.05
N GLU A 148 26.85 7.09 -11.60
CA GLU A 148 27.90 7.85 -10.92
C GLU A 148 27.76 9.38 -11.12
N GLY A 149 26.67 9.83 -11.75
CA GLY A 149 26.35 11.25 -11.89
C GLY A 149 26.07 11.91 -10.53
N SER A 150 26.46 13.18 -10.37
CA SER A 150 26.20 13.96 -9.14
C SER A 150 24.87 14.71 -9.15
N LEU A 151 24.24 14.85 -10.32
CA LEU A 151 22.94 15.50 -10.46
C LEU A 151 21.80 14.51 -10.23
N PRO A 152 20.74 14.91 -9.50
CA PRO A 152 19.61 14.04 -9.26
C PRO A 152 18.81 13.80 -10.55
N MET A 153 18.21 12.60 -10.66
CA MET A 153 17.15 12.39 -11.64
C MET A 153 15.93 13.27 -11.33
N PRO A 154 15.30 13.90 -12.34
CA PRO A 154 14.11 14.69 -12.10
C PRO A 154 12.94 13.79 -11.71
N LEU A 155 12.20 14.22 -10.69
CA LEU A 155 10.92 13.63 -10.28
C LEU A 155 9.78 14.56 -10.67
N ALA A 156 8.67 13.99 -11.15
CA ALA A 156 7.44 14.71 -11.46
C ALA A 156 6.37 14.42 -10.39
N TRP A 157 5.14 14.91 -10.60
CA TRP A 157 4.06 14.76 -9.62
C TRP A 157 3.76 13.30 -9.25
N GLY A 158 3.89 12.39 -10.22
CA GLY A 158 3.67 10.96 -10.03
C GLY A 158 4.61 10.32 -9.03
N GLU A 159 5.83 10.82 -8.87
CA GLU A 159 6.75 10.37 -7.84
C GLU A 159 6.73 11.27 -6.60
N VAL A 160 6.71 12.59 -6.80
CA VAL A 160 6.83 13.57 -5.70
C VAL A 160 5.69 13.46 -4.70
N ILE A 161 4.44 13.28 -5.14
CA ILE A 161 3.28 13.24 -4.24
C ILE A 161 3.35 12.01 -3.31
N PRO A 162 3.47 10.77 -3.82
CA PRO A 162 3.57 9.63 -2.93
C PRO A 162 4.85 9.67 -2.07
N LEU A 163 5.99 10.10 -2.64
CA LEU A 163 7.23 10.26 -1.87
C LEU A 163 7.10 11.29 -0.75
N TYR A 164 6.33 12.37 -0.93
CA TYR A 164 6.09 13.34 0.14
C TYR A 164 5.48 12.67 1.38
N PHE A 165 4.48 11.81 1.21
CA PHE A 165 3.86 11.08 2.32
C PHE A 165 4.81 10.06 2.95
N ILE A 166 5.60 9.34 2.15
CA ILE A 166 6.63 8.44 2.67
C ILE A 166 7.66 9.23 3.50
N GLN A 167 8.27 10.25 2.93
CA GLN A 167 9.28 11.05 3.61
C GLN A 167 8.74 11.71 4.88
N ARG A 168 7.48 12.15 4.86
CA ARG A 168 6.82 12.70 6.05
C ARG A 168 6.69 11.66 7.16
N ALA A 169 6.34 10.42 6.85
CA ALA A 169 6.27 9.35 7.86
C ALA A 169 7.64 9.08 8.51
N TYR A 170 8.71 9.03 7.71
CA TYR A 170 10.07 8.79 8.22
C TYR A 170 10.68 9.99 8.96
N ASN A 171 10.41 11.23 8.52
CA ASN A 171 11.01 12.43 9.10
C ASN A 171 10.27 12.95 10.35
N ASP A 172 8.99 12.58 10.53
CA ASP A 172 8.13 13.17 11.55
C ASP A 172 7.14 12.14 12.16
N PRO A 173 7.64 11.04 12.76
CA PRO A 173 6.81 9.92 13.20
C PRO A 173 5.82 10.30 14.32
N ASP A 174 6.13 11.31 15.13
CA ASP A 174 5.39 11.61 16.37
C ASP A 174 4.29 12.69 16.24
N ARG A 175 4.21 13.41 15.11
CA ARG A 175 3.46 14.70 15.07
C ARG A 175 1.94 14.59 15.05
N GLU A 176 1.36 13.41 14.88
CA GLU A 176 -0.09 13.21 15.00
C GLU A 176 -0.50 12.06 15.92
N ALA A 177 0.41 11.56 16.75
CA ALA A 177 0.03 10.77 17.93
C ALA A 177 -0.70 11.60 19.01
N GLN A 178 -1.12 12.84 18.70
CA GLN A 178 -1.90 13.69 19.60
C GLN A 178 -3.40 13.39 19.50
N PRO A 179 -4.10 13.19 20.63
CA PRO A 179 -5.44 12.62 20.66
C PRO A 179 -6.51 13.69 20.36
N GLY A 180 -7.04 13.69 19.14
CA GLY A 180 -8.24 14.45 18.75
C GLY A 180 -9.32 13.60 18.09
N MET A 181 -9.12 12.29 18.00
CA MET A 181 -10.00 11.37 17.29
C MET A 181 -11.13 10.89 18.22
N GLN A 182 -12.13 11.73 18.45
CA GLN A 182 -13.43 11.21 18.90
C GLN A 182 -14.03 10.40 17.74
N ARG A 183 -13.96 9.07 17.85
CA ARG A 183 -14.77 8.14 17.05
C ARG A 183 -16.25 8.46 17.29
N THR A 184 -16.86 9.29 16.45
CA THR A 184 -18.30 9.25 16.26
C THR A 184 -18.62 8.06 15.37
N GLN A 185 -18.61 6.86 15.95
CA GLN A 185 -19.34 5.74 15.36
C GLN A 185 -20.83 6.10 15.44
N LYS A 186 -21.37 6.63 14.34
CA LYS A 186 -22.82 6.67 14.14
C LYS A 186 -23.20 5.28 13.59
N PRO A 187 -24.04 4.49 14.27
CA PRO A 187 -24.48 3.21 13.73
C PRO A 187 -25.23 3.45 12.42
N LEU A 188 -24.85 2.69 11.39
CA LEU A 188 -25.59 2.60 10.14
C LEU A 188 -27.01 2.13 10.49
N HIS A 189 -28.00 3.02 10.35
CA HIS A 189 -29.40 2.65 10.51
C HIS A 189 -29.77 1.63 9.42
N SER A 190 -30.16 0.44 9.87
CA SER A 190 -30.86 -0.54 9.04
C SER A 190 -32.10 0.10 8.45
N GLN A 191 -32.21 0.03 7.13
CA GLN A 191 -33.42 0.42 6.41
C GLN A 191 -34.60 -0.44 6.88
N GLN A 192 -35.71 0.23 7.19
CA GLN A 192 -36.97 -0.38 7.61
C GLN A 192 -37.61 -1.18 6.47
N GLU A 193 -37.88 -2.46 6.70
CA GLU A 193 -38.87 -3.23 5.95
C GLU A 193 -40.29 -2.80 6.34
N GLY A 194 -41.18 -2.76 5.35
CA GLY A 194 -42.59 -2.37 5.48
C GLY A 194 -43.46 -3.33 6.31
N PRO A 195 -44.72 -2.96 6.60
CA PRO A 195 -45.47 -3.53 7.73
C PRO A 195 -46.07 -4.90 7.42
N GLN A 196 -45.65 -5.91 8.17
CA GLN A 196 -46.35 -7.20 8.26
C GLN A 196 -47.30 -7.27 9.46
N GLN A 197 -48.47 -7.81 9.20
CA GLN A 197 -49.65 -7.88 10.05
C GLN A 197 -49.46 -8.81 11.27
N GLN A 198 -50.09 -8.44 12.39
CA GLN A 198 -50.14 -9.20 13.64
C GLN A 198 -50.84 -10.56 13.49
N PRO A 199 -50.41 -11.59 14.24
CA PRO A 199 -51.28 -12.67 14.67
C PRO A 199 -51.63 -12.59 16.15
N GLN A 200 -52.90 -12.87 16.42
CA GLN A 200 -53.58 -12.81 17.71
C GLN A 200 -53.13 -13.89 18.71
N ARG A 201 -53.29 -13.57 20.01
CA ARG A 201 -53.13 -14.44 21.18
C ARG A 201 -54.12 -15.62 21.22
N ARG A 202 -53.68 -16.75 21.81
CA ARG A 202 -54.29 -17.65 22.83
C ARG A 202 -53.69 -19.07 22.64
N ARG A 203 -53.44 -19.95 23.61
CA ARG A 203 -53.84 -20.13 25.02
C ARG A 203 -52.90 -21.17 25.68
N ARG A 204 -52.85 -21.16 27.01
CA ARG A 204 -52.06 -22.01 27.94
C ARG A 204 -52.35 -23.51 27.89
N LEU A 205 -51.33 -24.33 28.25
CA LEU A 205 -51.30 -25.43 29.25
C LEU A 205 -49.84 -25.95 29.23
N GLY A 206 -49.04 -26.17 30.28
CA GLY A 206 -49.24 -26.36 31.71
C GLY A 206 -48.56 -27.67 32.11
N ARG A 207 -47.36 -27.65 32.74
CA ARG A 207 -46.96 -28.58 33.82
C ARG A 207 -45.57 -28.26 34.38
N ARG A 208 -45.49 -28.46 35.70
CA ARG A 208 -44.41 -28.18 36.65
C ARG A 208 -43.27 -29.20 36.55
N LEU A 209 -42.08 -28.83 37.00
CA LEU A 209 -41.41 -29.42 38.18
C LEU A 209 -40.24 -28.54 38.61
N ALA A 210 -40.13 -28.34 39.92
CA ALA A 210 -39.09 -27.60 40.62
C ALA A 210 -38.26 -28.59 41.45
N ALA A 211 -36.98 -28.32 41.62
CA ALA A 211 -36.20 -28.80 42.76
C ALA A 211 -35.08 -27.79 43.08
N GLN A 212 -35.04 -27.36 44.33
CA GLN A 212 -34.02 -26.51 44.97
C GLN A 212 -32.95 -27.37 45.66
N ALA A 213 -31.74 -26.83 45.83
CA ALA A 213 -30.88 -26.88 47.05
C ALA A 213 -29.54 -26.18 46.72
N GLN A 214 -29.19 -24.99 47.24
CA GLN A 214 -28.66 -24.61 48.57
C GLN A 214 -27.20 -25.03 48.89
N SER A 215 -26.32 -24.01 48.92
CA SER A 215 -25.21 -23.65 49.85
C SER A 215 -24.04 -24.60 50.23
N GLN A 216 -22.80 -24.21 49.83
CA GLN A 216 -21.54 -23.86 50.57
C GLN A 216 -21.22 -24.49 51.97
N PRO A 217 -19.97 -24.47 52.53
CA PRO A 217 -18.60 -24.11 52.03
C PRO A 217 -17.43 -25.06 52.47
N GLY A 218 -16.17 -24.76 52.10
CA GLY A 218 -14.92 -25.28 52.73
C GLY A 218 -13.70 -25.21 51.80
N SER A 219 -12.80 -24.23 51.93
CA SER A 219 -11.58 -24.16 52.78
C SER A 219 -10.26 -24.53 52.07
N SER A 220 -9.45 -23.49 51.81
CA SER A 220 -7.98 -23.40 51.90
C SER A 220 -7.07 -24.58 51.49
N SER A 221 -6.12 -24.32 50.58
CA SER A 221 -4.72 -24.05 50.98
C SER A 221 -3.86 -23.66 49.77
N ASN A 222 -2.90 -22.79 50.03
CA ASN A 222 -2.05 -22.09 49.07
C ASN A 222 -0.61 -22.62 49.24
N SER A 223 0.03 -23.02 48.14
CA SER A 223 1.48 -23.23 48.01
C SER A 223 1.76 -23.28 46.50
N GLY A 224 2.46 -22.36 45.85
CA GLY A 224 3.61 -21.58 46.29
C GLY A 224 4.86 -22.11 45.58
N ILE A 225 5.03 -21.84 44.28
CA ILE A 225 6.30 -21.99 43.57
C ILE A 225 6.53 -20.73 42.74
N ARG A 226 7.55 -19.96 43.12
CA ARG A 226 8.11 -18.83 42.38
C ARG A 226 8.91 -19.38 41.19
N LEU A 227 8.60 -18.92 39.99
CA LEU A 227 9.48 -19.06 38.82
C LEU A 227 10.32 -17.79 38.71
N SER A 228 11.64 -17.99 38.78
CA SER A 228 12.68 -16.98 38.59
C SER A 228 12.65 -16.42 37.17
N GLU A 229 12.73 -15.08 37.06
CA GLU A 229 12.93 -14.35 35.82
C GLU A 229 14.17 -14.83 35.08
N VAL A 230 13.96 -15.40 33.89
CA VAL A 230 15.00 -15.57 32.88
C VAL A 230 15.08 -14.25 32.13
N GLN A 231 16.13 -13.47 32.37
CA GLN A 231 16.46 -12.32 31.55
C GLN A 231 16.84 -12.81 30.14
N HIS A 232 15.94 -12.60 29.19
CA HIS A 232 16.25 -12.69 27.77
C HIS A 232 17.15 -11.52 27.39
N PRO A 233 18.25 -11.73 26.64
CA PRO A 233 19.03 -10.63 26.10
C PRO A 233 18.15 -9.86 25.12
N ALA A 234 18.03 -8.55 25.34
CA ALA A 234 17.36 -7.64 24.42
C ALA A 234 18.02 -7.77 23.05
N THR A 235 17.29 -8.36 22.10
CA THR A 235 17.55 -8.14 20.68
C THR A 235 17.35 -6.65 20.45
N THR A 236 18.44 -5.94 20.17
CA THR A 236 18.39 -4.55 19.72
C THR A 236 17.66 -4.55 18.40
N ALA A 237 16.37 -4.23 18.42
CA ALA A 237 15.65 -3.79 17.24
C ALA A 237 16.48 -2.66 16.61
N SER A 238 16.71 -2.77 15.30
CA SER A 238 17.38 -1.73 14.54
C SER A 238 16.50 -0.49 14.58
N ASP A 239 16.90 0.48 15.41
CA ASP A 239 16.26 1.79 15.64
C ASP A 239 16.41 2.73 14.42
N SER A 240 16.24 2.18 13.22
CA SER A 240 16.52 2.85 11.96
C SER A 240 15.29 3.64 11.50
N THR A 241 15.14 4.85 12.03
CA THR A 241 14.18 5.86 11.50
C THR A 241 14.65 6.49 10.18
N ALA A 242 15.74 5.99 9.58
CA ALA A 242 16.31 6.54 8.36
C ALA A 242 15.45 6.17 7.13
N LEU A 243 15.30 7.12 6.21
CA LEU A 243 14.59 6.89 4.95
C LEU A 243 15.32 5.80 4.12
N PRO A 244 14.62 4.78 3.60
CA PRO A 244 15.23 3.69 2.82
C PRO A 244 15.82 4.18 1.49
N ASN A 245 16.69 3.36 0.88
CA ASN A 245 17.08 3.57 -0.51
C ASN A 245 15.92 3.19 -1.45
N PHE A 246 15.88 3.79 -2.64
CA PHE A 246 14.80 3.55 -3.60
C PHE A 246 15.29 2.85 -4.87
N LEU A 247 14.39 2.05 -5.44
CA LEU A 247 14.41 1.64 -6.85
C LEU A 247 13.22 2.32 -7.52
N LEU A 248 13.45 3.07 -8.60
CA LEU A 248 12.37 3.75 -9.33
C LEU A 248 12.17 3.06 -10.68
N LEU A 249 11.01 2.44 -10.87
CA LEU A 249 10.61 1.82 -12.13
C LEU A 249 9.44 2.60 -12.75
N SER A 250 9.71 3.24 -13.88
CA SER A 250 8.73 4.01 -14.63
C SER A 250 8.15 3.21 -15.80
N MET A 251 6.84 3.34 -15.99
CA MET A 251 6.09 2.67 -17.04
C MET A 251 6.36 3.29 -18.42
N PRO A 252 6.39 2.50 -19.51
CA PRO A 252 6.56 3.03 -20.86
C PRO A 252 5.33 3.82 -21.32
N SER A 253 5.53 4.75 -22.26
CA SER A 253 4.44 5.61 -22.73
C SER A 253 3.39 4.86 -23.56
N ARG A 254 3.71 3.70 -24.16
CA ARG A 254 2.71 2.85 -24.82
C ARG A 254 1.54 2.46 -23.90
N ARG A 255 1.70 2.55 -22.57
CA ARG A 255 0.62 2.30 -21.59
C ARG A 255 -0.65 3.10 -21.88
N TYR A 256 -0.54 4.31 -22.42
CA TYR A 256 -1.70 5.15 -22.73
C TYR A 256 -2.66 4.52 -23.75
N GLN A 257 -2.16 3.64 -24.62
CA GLN A 257 -2.93 3.02 -25.69
C GLN A 257 -3.05 1.50 -25.54
N HIS A 258 -2.14 0.89 -24.77
CA HIS A 258 -1.95 -0.55 -24.74
C HIS A 258 -2.16 -1.19 -23.35
N SER A 259 -2.66 -0.46 -22.35
CA SER A 259 -2.81 -0.93 -20.96
C SER A 259 -3.39 -2.35 -20.82
N VAL A 260 -4.40 -2.71 -21.63
CA VAL A 260 -5.00 -4.06 -21.61
C VAL A 260 -4.08 -5.11 -22.24
N SER A 261 -3.53 -4.84 -23.42
CA SER A 261 -2.60 -5.77 -24.09
C SER A 261 -1.29 -5.95 -23.32
N MET A 262 -0.94 -5.00 -22.44
CA MET A 262 0.22 -5.09 -21.57
C MET A 262 0.01 -6.02 -20.36
N VAL A 263 -1.22 -6.47 -20.05
CA VAL A 263 -1.48 -7.28 -18.85
C VAL A 263 -0.55 -8.51 -18.72
N PRO A 264 -0.31 -9.32 -19.77
CA PRO A 264 0.61 -10.46 -19.67
C PRO A 264 2.05 -10.06 -19.35
N GLU A 265 2.57 -8.99 -19.95
CA GLU A 265 3.95 -8.52 -19.67
C GLU A 265 4.07 -7.88 -18.29
N LEU A 266 3.03 -7.19 -17.81
CA LEU A 266 3.01 -6.58 -16.47
C LEU A 266 3.00 -7.65 -15.37
N LEU A 267 2.23 -8.73 -15.55
CA LEU A 267 2.26 -9.88 -14.64
C LEU A 267 3.61 -10.60 -14.67
N ALA A 268 4.20 -10.78 -15.86
CA ALA A 268 5.53 -11.37 -16.00
C ALA A 268 6.61 -10.52 -15.33
N LEU A 269 6.52 -9.19 -15.46
CA LEU A 269 7.39 -8.23 -14.79
C LEU A 269 7.24 -8.32 -13.27
N GLY A 270 6.00 -8.34 -12.74
CA GLY A 270 5.75 -8.52 -11.30
C GLY A 270 6.36 -9.80 -10.75
N LYS A 271 6.17 -10.93 -11.47
CA LYS A 271 6.79 -12.20 -11.11
C LYS A 271 8.32 -12.15 -11.12
N ALA A 272 8.92 -11.50 -12.11
CA ALA A 272 10.38 -11.38 -12.22
C ALA A 272 10.97 -10.44 -11.16
N LEU A 273 10.26 -9.35 -10.83
CA LEU A 273 10.58 -8.47 -9.71
C LEU A 273 10.58 -9.26 -8.41
N PHE A 274 9.51 -10.02 -8.13
CA PHE A 274 9.45 -10.89 -6.97
C PHE A 274 10.63 -11.87 -6.95
N ALA A 275 10.83 -12.67 -8.00
CA ALA A 275 11.88 -13.68 -8.03
C ALA A 275 13.30 -13.13 -7.76
N TYR A 276 13.60 -11.91 -8.22
CA TYR A 276 14.90 -11.29 -7.98
C TYR A 276 14.98 -10.64 -6.60
N LEU A 277 14.02 -9.78 -6.27
CA LEU A 277 14.03 -9.00 -5.03
C LEU A 277 13.83 -9.90 -3.80
N ASP A 278 13.02 -10.95 -3.93
CA ASP A 278 12.79 -11.96 -2.89
C ASP A 278 14.04 -12.83 -2.62
N SER A 279 15.07 -12.76 -3.46
CA SER A 279 16.33 -13.51 -3.25
C SER A 279 17.41 -12.71 -2.51
N LEU A 280 17.15 -11.43 -2.22
CA LEU A 280 18.11 -10.52 -1.60
C LEU A 280 18.05 -10.61 -0.08
N ASP A 281 19.16 -10.41 0.61
CA ASP A 281 19.21 -10.27 2.07
C ASP A 281 18.85 -8.84 2.49
N ALA A 282 17.62 -8.41 2.18
CA ALA A 282 17.08 -7.08 2.48
C ALA A 282 15.54 -7.08 2.53
N ARG A 283 14.96 -6.25 3.40
CA ARG A 283 13.52 -6.02 3.49
C ARG A 283 13.08 -5.04 2.40
N ILE A 284 12.10 -5.42 1.60
CA ILE A 284 11.69 -4.65 0.42
C ILE A 284 10.21 -4.32 0.49
N ALA A 285 9.85 -3.04 0.36
CA ALA A 285 8.46 -2.62 0.21
C ALA A 285 8.17 -2.20 -1.24
N VAL A 286 6.95 -2.45 -1.72
CA VAL A 286 6.50 -2.02 -3.05
C VAL A 286 5.51 -0.87 -2.92
N LEU A 287 5.81 0.26 -3.53
CA LEU A 287 4.91 1.42 -3.59
C LEU A 287 4.43 1.61 -5.02
N VAL A 288 3.12 1.53 -5.23
CA VAL A 288 2.48 1.84 -6.51
C VAL A 288 1.89 3.22 -6.45
N SER A 289 2.45 4.13 -7.24
CA SER A 289 1.85 5.43 -7.51
C SER A 289 0.78 5.30 -8.59
N GLY A 290 -0.46 5.67 -8.31
CA GLY A 290 -1.51 5.55 -9.31
C GLY A 290 -2.87 6.07 -8.87
N ASP A 291 -3.48 6.87 -9.75
CA ASP A 291 -4.88 7.26 -9.65
C ASP A 291 -5.78 6.27 -10.44
N LEU A 292 -7.05 6.22 -10.07
CA LEU A 292 -8.07 5.36 -10.67
C LEU A 292 -8.69 5.99 -11.93
N ALA A 293 -9.99 5.84 -12.19
CA ALA A 293 -10.62 6.40 -13.39
C ALA A 293 -10.50 7.93 -13.44
N HIS A 294 -10.27 8.49 -14.63
CA HIS A 294 -10.13 9.93 -14.89
C HIS A 294 -11.35 10.55 -15.60
N THR A 295 -12.45 9.79 -15.68
CA THR A 295 -13.64 10.15 -16.47
C THR A 295 -14.89 10.32 -15.60
N TRP A 296 -14.72 10.92 -14.41
CA TRP A 296 -15.82 11.19 -13.47
C TRP A 296 -16.55 12.51 -13.69
N ASP A 297 -16.01 13.42 -14.50
CA ASP A 297 -16.61 14.74 -14.74
C ASP A 297 -16.66 15.08 -16.23
N SER A 298 -17.85 15.43 -16.71
CA SER A 298 -18.09 15.88 -18.09
C SER A 298 -17.33 17.17 -18.45
N ALA A 299 -17.05 18.03 -17.46
CA ALA A 299 -16.24 19.23 -17.62
C ALA A 299 -14.73 18.97 -17.42
N GLY A 300 -14.36 17.77 -16.95
CA GLY A 300 -12.97 17.36 -16.77
C GLY A 300 -12.24 17.16 -18.10
N PRO A 301 -10.89 17.13 -18.08
CA PRO A 301 -10.07 17.07 -19.29
C PRO A 301 -10.28 15.81 -20.14
N TYR A 302 -10.93 14.79 -19.58
CA TYR A 302 -11.15 13.51 -20.25
C TYR A 302 -12.62 13.17 -20.51
N GLY A 303 -13.55 14.07 -20.11
CA GLY A 303 -15.00 13.88 -20.19
C GLY A 303 -15.54 12.86 -19.18
N PHE A 304 -16.85 12.65 -19.20
CA PHE A 304 -17.52 11.65 -18.35
C PHE A 304 -17.65 10.31 -19.08
N SER A 305 -17.46 9.20 -18.37
CA SER A 305 -17.76 7.84 -18.84
C SER A 305 -18.31 6.99 -17.70
N GLU A 306 -19.40 6.25 -17.97
CA GLU A 306 -19.95 5.28 -17.01
C GLU A 306 -18.97 4.15 -16.67
N GLN A 307 -17.95 3.93 -17.53
CA GLN A 307 -16.88 2.96 -17.27
C GLN A 307 -15.97 3.40 -16.11
N ALA A 308 -15.99 4.67 -15.70
CA ALA A 308 -15.28 5.13 -14.51
C ALA A 308 -15.75 4.38 -13.25
N ALA A 309 -17.08 4.33 -13.06
CA ALA A 309 -17.69 3.64 -11.92
C ALA A 309 -17.41 2.13 -11.92
N GLN A 310 -17.47 1.49 -13.10
CA GLN A 310 -17.21 0.06 -13.25
C GLN A 310 -15.73 -0.27 -12.98
N PHE A 311 -14.82 0.56 -13.48
CA PHE A 311 -13.39 0.40 -13.27
C PHE A 311 -13.03 0.56 -11.79
N ASP A 312 -13.44 1.67 -11.17
CA ASP A 312 -13.13 1.95 -9.77
C ASP A 312 -13.69 0.85 -8.87
N ALA A 313 -14.96 0.47 -9.03
CA ALA A 313 -15.56 -0.60 -8.23
C ALA A 313 -14.78 -1.93 -8.31
N ALA A 314 -14.33 -2.31 -9.49
CA ALA A 314 -13.54 -3.52 -9.70
C ALA A 314 -12.15 -3.43 -9.03
N VAL A 315 -11.47 -2.28 -9.12
CA VAL A 315 -10.19 -2.06 -8.44
C VAL A 315 -10.37 -2.08 -6.92
N LEU A 316 -11.45 -1.50 -6.39
CA LEU A 316 -11.72 -1.51 -4.95
C LEU A 316 -12.03 -2.93 -4.42
N GLN A 317 -12.73 -3.76 -5.21
CA GLN A 317 -12.93 -5.16 -4.87
C GLN A 317 -11.60 -5.91 -4.85
N TRP A 318 -10.74 -5.71 -5.86
CA TRP A 318 -9.39 -6.26 -5.87
C TRP A 318 -8.57 -5.85 -4.64
N ALA A 319 -8.56 -4.56 -4.30
CA ALA A 319 -7.76 -4.05 -3.19
C ALA A 319 -8.27 -4.53 -1.82
N ARG A 320 -9.58 -4.78 -1.67
CA ARG A 320 -10.17 -5.29 -0.42
C ARG A 320 -10.01 -6.79 -0.26
N ASP A 321 -10.36 -7.53 -1.32
CA ASP A 321 -10.61 -8.98 -1.23
C ASP A 321 -9.52 -9.80 -1.93
N LEU A 322 -8.50 -9.14 -2.48
CA LEU A 322 -7.44 -9.75 -3.31
C LEU A 322 -8.01 -10.51 -4.50
N ASP A 323 -9.17 -10.06 -4.99
CA ASP A 323 -9.84 -10.66 -6.13
C ASP A 323 -9.07 -10.33 -7.42
N ARG A 324 -8.24 -11.29 -7.81
CA ARG A 324 -7.43 -11.24 -9.03
C ARG A 324 -8.28 -11.06 -10.29
N ASP A 325 -9.47 -11.65 -10.36
CA ASP A 325 -10.35 -11.54 -11.52
C ASP A 325 -11.03 -10.17 -11.58
N ALA A 326 -11.31 -9.54 -10.44
CA ALA A 326 -11.79 -8.16 -10.39
C ALA A 326 -10.81 -7.20 -11.08
N LEU A 327 -9.50 -7.31 -10.80
CA LEU A 327 -8.49 -6.49 -11.49
C LEU A 327 -8.30 -6.91 -12.96
N LEU A 328 -8.00 -8.19 -13.20
CA LEU A 328 -7.49 -8.62 -14.51
C LEU A 328 -8.58 -8.84 -15.56
N LYS A 329 -9.85 -8.93 -15.16
CA LYS A 329 -11.00 -9.06 -16.08
C LYS A 329 -11.93 -7.86 -16.00
N ALA A 330 -12.47 -7.56 -14.82
CA ALA A 330 -13.48 -6.52 -14.70
C ALA A 330 -12.90 -5.10 -14.89
N ALA A 331 -11.81 -4.76 -14.20
CA ALA A 331 -11.14 -3.47 -14.38
C ALA A 331 -10.48 -3.39 -15.78
N ALA A 332 -9.82 -4.46 -16.24
CA ALA A 332 -9.23 -4.52 -17.59
C ALA A 332 -10.24 -4.25 -18.72
N LYS A 333 -11.49 -4.70 -18.57
CA LYS A 333 -12.56 -4.42 -19.55
C LYS A 333 -12.93 -2.94 -19.63
N SER A 334 -12.78 -2.20 -18.52
CA SER A 334 -13.24 -0.82 -18.39
C SER A 334 -12.12 0.22 -18.53
N VAL A 335 -10.85 -0.19 -18.37
CA VAL A 335 -9.70 0.73 -18.25
C VAL A 335 -9.53 1.66 -19.45
N GLY A 336 -9.85 1.22 -20.67
CA GLY A 336 -9.71 2.03 -21.88
C GLY A 336 -10.54 3.32 -21.84
N GLU A 337 -11.77 3.22 -21.36
CA GLU A 337 -12.70 4.35 -21.23
C GLU A 337 -12.57 5.06 -19.88
N ALA A 338 -12.16 4.33 -18.83
CA ALA A 338 -11.86 4.90 -17.53
C ALA A 338 -10.58 5.74 -17.53
N LYS A 339 -9.65 5.49 -18.47
CA LYS A 339 -8.38 6.22 -18.65
C LYS A 339 -7.51 6.26 -17.39
N SER A 340 -7.53 5.19 -16.58
CA SER A 340 -6.73 5.12 -15.36
C SER A 340 -5.23 5.03 -15.66
N CYS A 341 -4.44 5.86 -14.99
CA CYS A 341 -2.98 5.79 -15.05
C CYS A 341 -2.40 4.72 -14.12
N GLY A 342 -3.10 4.37 -13.03
CA GLY A 342 -2.64 3.41 -12.02
C GLY A 342 -2.78 1.95 -12.41
N PHE A 343 -3.65 1.61 -13.38
CA PHE A 343 -3.91 0.22 -13.78
C PHE A 343 -2.65 -0.61 -14.07
N PRO A 344 -1.68 -0.14 -14.89
CA PRO A 344 -0.48 -0.93 -15.16
C PRO A 344 0.34 -1.26 -13.91
N GLY A 345 0.51 -0.30 -13.00
CA GLY A 345 1.23 -0.50 -11.74
C GLY A 345 0.53 -1.49 -10.81
N MET A 346 -0.80 -1.42 -10.74
CA MET A 346 -1.60 -2.39 -9.97
C MET A 346 -1.50 -3.80 -10.53
N VAL A 347 -1.42 -3.98 -11.86
CA VAL A 347 -1.21 -5.30 -12.47
C VAL A 347 0.20 -5.84 -12.20
N VAL A 348 1.23 -4.98 -12.19
CA VAL A 348 2.58 -5.40 -11.75
C VAL A 348 2.55 -5.85 -10.29
N LEU A 349 1.86 -5.12 -9.41
CA LEU A 349 1.68 -5.53 -8.02
C LEU A 349 0.93 -6.86 -7.93
N GLN A 350 -0.13 -7.08 -8.71
CA GLN A 350 -0.79 -8.40 -8.78
C GLN A 350 0.18 -9.52 -9.19
N GLY A 351 1.11 -9.27 -10.11
CA GLY A 351 2.14 -10.25 -10.49
C GLY A 351 3.10 -10.60 -9.32
N ILE A 352 3.35 -9.65 -8.42
CA ILE A 352 4.09 -9.87 -7.17
C ILE A 352 3.21 -10.66 -6.18
N LEU A 353 1.96 -10.24 -5.96
CA LEU A 353 0.99 -10.90 -5.08
C LEU A 353 0.76 -12.36 -5.47
N ASP A 354 0.73 -12.68 -6.77
CA ASP A 354 0.61 -14.05 -7.30
C ASP A 354 1.76 -14.98 -6.82
N GLN A 355 2.87 -14.44 -6.31
CA GLN A 355 4.00 -15.22 -5.78
C GLN A 355 4.04 -15.27 -4.24
N VAL A 356 3.32 -14.39 -3.55
CA VAL A 356 3.25 -14.37 -2.08
C VAL A 356 2.39 -15.54 -1.61
N LYS A 357 2.81 -16.19 -0.52
CA LYS A 357 2.02 -17.27 0.08
C LYS A 357 0.70 -16.69 0.62
N PRO A 358 -0.47 -17.28 0.29
CA PRO A 358 -1.76 -16.73 0.70
C PRO A 358 -1.91 -16.53 2.22
N ASP A 359 -1.38 -17.45 3.02
CA ASP A 359 -1.48 -17.40 4.50
C ASP A 359 -0.74 -16.19 5.12
N ASN A 360 0.12 -15.52 4.35
CA ASN A 360 0.89 -14.38 4.82
C ASN A 360 0.30 -13.04 4.36
N MET A 361 -0.75 -13.06 3.53
CA MET A 361 -1.20 -11.89 2.78
C MET A 361 -2.47 -11.28 3.37
N HIS A 362 -2.35 -10.04 3.84
CA HIS A 362 -3.47 -9.25 4.36
C HIS A 362 -3.58 -7.95 3.58
N SER A 363 -4.79 -7.60 3.13
CA SER A 363 -5.06 -6.34 2.42
C SER A 363 -6.09 -5.49 3.13
N VAL A 364 -5.86 -4.18 3.13
CA VAL A 364 -6.81 -3.19 3.66
C VAL A 364 -6.95 -2.05 2.65
N LEU A 365 -8.17 -1.85 2.16
CA LEU A 365 -8.56 -0.59 1.52
C LEU A 365 -8.81 0.45 2.61
N LEU A 366 -7.92 1.43 2.71
CA LEU A 366 -8.02 2.49 3.71
C LEU A 366 -9.09 3.52 3.33
N GLU A 367 -9.08 3.96 2.07
CA GLU A 367 -10.02 4.97 1.59
C GLU A 367 -10.13 4.98 0.07
N TYR A 368 -11.28 5.45 -0.43
CA TYR A 368 -11.53 5.73 -1.83
C TYR A 368 -12.37 7.01 -1.98
N GLY A 369 -12.06 7.80 -3.00
CA GLY A 369 -12.89 8.92 -3.38
C GLY A 369 -12.54 9.50 -4.74
N HIS A 370 -13.50 10.21 -5.33
CA HIS A 370 -13.31 10.97 -6.57
C HIS A 370 -13.75 12.43 -6.37
N PRO A 371 -13.06 13.22 -5.51
CA PRO A 371 -13.45 14.58 -5.18
C PRO A 371 -13.50 15.53 -6.39
N SER A 372 -12.84 15.18 -7.49
CA SER A 372 -12.87 15.91 -8.75
C SER A 372 -13.12 14.96 -9.94
N TYR A 373 -12.48 15.20 -11.09
CA TYR A 373 -12.70 14.41 -12.31
C TYR A 373 -12.05 13.01 -12.30
N TYR A 374 -11.25 12.68 -11.28
CA TYR A 374 -10.52 11.42 -11.17
C TYR A 374 -10.68 10.77 -9.79
N GLY A 375 -10.70 9.43 -9.78
CA GLY A 375 -10.75 8.60 -8.59
C GLY A 375 -9.37 8.34 -8.00
N MET A 376 -9.32 8.20 -6.68
CA MET A 376 -8.12 7.95 -5.90
C MET A 376 -8.44 6.90 -4.85
N MET A 377 -7.47 6.05 -4.51
CA MET A 377 -7.58 5.17 -3.35
C MET A 377 -6.25 5.07 -2.61
N CYS A 378 -6.34 4.77 -1.32
CA CYS A 378 -5.22 4.30 -0.52
C CYS A 378 -5.49 2.84 -0.13
N ALA A 379 -4.58 1.95 -0.48
CA ALA A 379 -4.66 0.53 -0.12
C ALA A 379 -3.30 0.01 0.34
N VAL A 380 -3.31 -0.89 1.32
CA VAL A 380 -2.10 -1.47 1.92
C VAL A 380 -2.17 -2.99 1.89
N PHE A 381 -1.01 -3.62 1.74
CA PHE A 381 -0.83 -5.06 1.58
C PHE A 381 0.33 -5.49 2.49
N ASP A 382 0.05 -6.30 3.50
CA ASP A 382 1.03 -6.88 4.41
C ASP A 382 1.32 -8.32 3.99
N PHE A 383 2.60 -8.68 3.87
CA PHE A 383 3.07 -10.01 3.50
C PHE A 383 3.76 -10.75 4.65
N GLN A 384 3.70 -10.21 5.87
CA GLN A 384 4.37 -10.76 7.04
C GLN A 384 3.50 -11.75 7.80
N GLY A 385 2.19 -11.79 7.54
CA GLY A 385 1.24 -12.69 8.21
C GLY A 385 0.94 -12.33 9.66
N ASP A 386 1.31 -11.12 10.11
CA ASP A 386 1.16 -10.65 11.50
C ASP A 386 -0.06 -9.73 11.72
N ALA A 387 -0.98 -9.62 10.76
CA ALA A 387 -2.09 -8.66 10.78
C ALA A 387 -3.38 -9.17 11.44
#